data_AF-A0A1H4GWG1-F1
#
_entry.id   AF-A0A1H4GWG1-F1
#
_cell.length_a   1.000
_cell.length_b   1.000
_cell.length_c   1.000
_cell.angle_alpha   90.00
_cell.angle_beta   90.00
_cell.angle_gamma   90.00
#
_symmetry.space_group_name_H-M   'P 1'
#
loop_
_entity.id
_entity.type
_entity.pdbx_description
1 polymer ?
#
loop_
_entity_poly.entity_id
_entity_poly.type
_entity_poly.pdbx_seq_one_letter_code
_entity_poly.pdbx_strand_id
1 'polypeptide(L)'
;MYRDVGVAHRTSPTNMGMALLANLAAYDFGYLPLGGLIERTANTLRTMERLERYHGHFYNWYDTQSLQPLLPMYVSTVDSGNLGGHLLTLQPGLLALPDQPILAARWLEGLVDTFGVLLENTQGMTPHQLIPLQAALETAKTTRPTTLAAAKHCLEHLMALAVGGNRLRGKLLQKIGGLRWCGSVGGIWMSCACLCRMGREMTLKASRLCGNCC
;
A
#
# COMPACT_ATOMS: atom_id res chain seq x y z
N MET A 1 19.02 17.33 25.81
CA MET A 1 18.06 16.24 26.08
C MET A 1 17.61 15.69 24.74
N TYR A 2 18.28 14.65 24.23
CA TYR A 2 17.95 14.03 22.96
C TYR A 2 16.67 13.21 23.17
N ARG A 3 15.58 13.55 22.46
CA ARG A 3 14.33 12.77 22.47
C ARG A 3 14.67 11.36 21.99
N ASP A 4 14.38 10.36 22.80
CA ASP A 4 14.36 8.98 22.33
C ASP A 4 13.30 8.88 21.22
N VAL A 5 13.72 8.61 19.99
CA VAL A 5 12.83 8.54 18.82
C VAL A 5 12.15 7.17 18.84
N GLY A 6 11.26 6.99 19.82
CA GLY A 6 10.43 5.80 19.96
C GLY A 6 9.20 5.86 19.06
N VAL A 7 8.68 4.69 18.66
CA VAL A 7 7.39 4.60 17.99
C VAL A 7 6.29 5.05 18.96
N ALA A 8 5.50 6.05 18.57
CA ALA A 8 4.33 6.45 19.34
C ALA A 8 3.17 5.49 19.02
N HIS A 9 2.86 4.57 19.94
CA HIS A 9 1.77 3.59 19.79
C HIS A 9 0.39 4.20 20.02
N ARG A 10 0.01 5.23 19.25
CA ARG A 10 -1.30 5.86 19.37
C ARG A 10 -1.93 6.23 18.04
N THR A 11 -3.26 6.24 18.01
CA THR A 11 -4.05 6.71 16.86
C THR A 11 -5.21 7.59 17.31
N SER A 12 -5.71 8.42 16.40
CA SER A 12 -6.87 9.29 16.59
C SER A 12 -7.87 9.10 15.43
N PRO A 13 -9.11 9.59 15.54
CA PRO A 13 -10.06 9.55 14.43
C PRO A 13 -9.53 10.22 13.15
N THR A 14 -8.80 11.34 13.27
CA THR A 14 -8.11 11.95 12.13
C THR A 14 -7.09 10.99 11.50
N ASN A 15 -6.24 10.34 12.30
CA ASN A 15 -5.23 9.40 11.79
C ASN A 15 -5.87 8.18 11.12
N MET A 16 -6.97 7.65 11.68
CA MET A 16 -7.71 6.53 11.10
C MET A 16 -8.28 6.89 9.73
N GLY A 17 -8.93 8.05 9.61
CA GLY A 17 -9.46 8.55 8.34
C GLY A 17 -8.36 8.82 7.30
N MET A 18 -7.25 9.44 7.72
CA MET A 18 -6.08 9.67 6.85
C MET A 18 -5.48 8.35 6.35
N ALA A 19 -5.38 7.33 7.20
CA ALA A 19 -4.86 6.02 6.79
C ALA A 19 -5.77 5.34 5.76
N LEU A 20 -7.09 5.48 5.89
CA LEU A 20 -8.05 4.98 4.91
C LEU A 20 -7.88 5.67 3.55
N LEU A 21 -7.83 7.00 3.53
CA LEU A 21 -7.61 7.75 2.29
C LEU A 21 -6.22 7.54 1.69
N ALA A 22 -5.20 7.34 2.51
CA ALA A 22 -3.86 7.01 2.02
C ALA A 22 -3.84 5.66 1.29
N ASN A 23 -4.62 4.68 1.73
CA ASN A 23 -4.76 3.42 0.98
C ASN A 23 -5.43 3.65 -0.38
N LEU A 24 -6.50 4.44 -0.43
CA LEU A 24 -7.20 4.77 -1.68
C LEU A 24 -6.26 5.52 -2.64
N ALA A 25 -5.56 6.55 -2.16
CA ALA A 25 -4.58 7.27 -2.94
C ALA A 25 -3.45 6.35 -3.44
N ALA A 26 -2.94 5.45 -2.59
CA ALA A 26 -1.92 4.49 -3.01
C ALA A 26 -2.40 3.57 -4.14
N TYR A 27 -3.69 3.21 -4.16
CA TYR A 27 -4.29 2.50 -5.29
C TYR A 27 -4.38 3.37 -6.54
N ASP A 28 -4.85 4.62 -6.41
CA ASP A 28 -4.99 5.56 -7.52
C ASP A 28 -3.63 5.87 -8.19
N PHE A 29 -2.55 5.92 -7.41
CA PHE A 29 -1.18 6.11 -7.89
C PHE A 29 -0.49 4.81 -8.33
N GLY A 30 -1.14 3.65 -8.22
CA GLY A 30 -0.59 2.36 -8.64
C GLY A 30 0.46 1.76 -7.70
N TYR A 31 0.60 2.29 -6.48
CA TYR A 31 1.49 1.76 -5.45
C TYR A 31 0.91 0.55 -4.71
N LEU A 32 -0.43 0.43 -4.70
CA LEU A 32 -1.17 -0.64 -4.02
C LEU A 32 -2.13 -1.33 -5.00
N PRO A 33 -2.08 -2.66 -5.18
CA PRO A 33 -3.06 -3.36 -5.99
C PRO A 33 -4.44 -3.36 -5.32
N LEU A 34 -5.50 -3.56 -6.12
CA LEU A 34 -6.90 -3.55 -5.66
C LEU A 34 -7.15 -4.48 -4.46
N GLY A 35 -6.66 -5.72 -4.49
CA GLY A 35 -6.81 -6.64 -3.35
C GLY A 35 -6.15 -6.13 -2.07
N GLY A 36 -5.00 -5.46 -2.20
CA GLY A 36 -4.32 -4.81 -1.08
C GLY A 36 -5.09 -3.63 -0.50
N LEU A 37 -5.73 -2.80 -1.36
CA LEU A 37 -6.63 -1.74 -0.93
C LEU A 37 -7.80 -2.30 -0.12
N ILE A 38 -8.48 -3.32 -0.65
CA ILE A 38 -9.64 -3.95 0.00
C ILE A 38 -9.24 -4.53 1.36
N GLU A 39 -8.14 -5.31 1.40
CA GLU A 39 -7.67 -5.94 2.63
C GLU A 39 -7.29 -4.92 3.70
N ARG A 40 -6.51 -3.90 3.35
CA ARG A 40 -6.09 -2.86 4.32
C ARG A 40 -7.27 -2.05 4.83
N THR A 41 -8.17 -1.63 3.95
CA THR A 41 -9.38 -0.91 4.33
C THR A 41 -10.27 -1.75 5.24
N ALA A 42 -10.52 -3.01 4.88
CA ALA A 42 -11.31 -3.92 5.72
C ALA A 42 -10.66 -4.19 7.08
N ASN A 43 -9.33 -4.33 7.15
CA ASN A 43 -8.60 -4.49 8.41
C ASN A 43 -8.73 -3.25 9.30
N THR A 44 -8.60 -2.05 8.74
CA THR A 44 -8.78 -0.80 9.48
C THR A 44 -10.20 -0.67 10.00
N LEU A 45 -11.22 -0.85 9.16
CA LEU A 45 -12.62 -0.75 9.57
C LEU A 45 -13.00 -1.79 10.64
N ARG A 46 -12.59 -3.05 10.49
CA ARG A 46 -12.79 -4.09 11.52
C ARG A 46 -12.09 -3.77 12.84
N THR A 47 -10.94 -3.10 12.79
CA THR A 47 -10.25 -2.65 14.01
C THR A 47 -11.00 -1.50 14.65
N MET A 48 -11.46 -0.53 13.85
CA MET A 48 -12.27 0.60 14.30
C MET A 48 -13.58 0.13 14.96
N GLU A 49 -14.22 -0.92 14.44
CA GLU A 49 -15.42 -1.53 15.02
C GLU A 49 -15.23 -2.03 16.45
N ARG A 50 -14.01 -2.42 16.82
CA ARG A 50 -13.66 -2.96 18.14
C ARG A 50 -13.27 -1.89 19.16
N LEU A 51 -13.07 -0.65 18.73
CA LEU A 51 -12.68 0.45 19.62
C LEU A 51 -13.87 0.86 20.50
N GLU A 52 -13.60 1.09 21.78
CA GLU A 52 -14.58 1.67 22.70
C GLU A 52 -15.00 3.07 22.24
N ARG A 53 -16.30 3.39 22.37
CA ARG A 53 -16.89 4.65 21.90
C ARG A 53 -17.79 5.26 22.94
N TYR A 54 -17.81 6.59 23.00
CA TYR A 54 -18.76 7.35 23.80
C TYR A 54 -19.97 7.74 22.93
N HIS A 55 -21.14 7.14 23.20
CA HIS A 55 -22.37 7.39 22.42
C HIS A 55 -22.17 7.27 20.89
N GLY A 56 -21.37 6.30 20.45
CA GLY A 56 -21.05 6.09 19.03
C GLY A 56 -19.91 6.97 18.48
N HIS A 57 -19.43 7.96 19.24
CA HIS A 57 -18.25 8.75 18.88
C HIS A 57 -16.96 8.09 19.36
N PHE A 58 -15.92 8.15 18.53
CA PHE A 58 -14.58 7.74 18.93
C PHE A 58 -13.98 8.74 19.93
N TYR A 59 -13.22 8.21 20.90
CA TYR A 59 -12.33 9.02 21.73
C TYR A 59 -11.17 9.58 20.90
N ASN A 60 -10.56 10.66 21.38
CA ASN A 60 -9.50 11.34 20.64
C ASN A 60 -8.23 10.49 20.49
N TRP A 61 -7.92 9.63 21.45
CA TRP A 61 -6.69 8.83 21.44
C TRP A 61 -6.95 7.39 21.85
N TYR A 62 -6.37 6.47 21.08
CA TYR A 62 -6.31 5.05 21.38
C TYR A 62 -4.87 4.57 21.32
N ASP A 63 -4.52 3.61 22.16
CA ASP A 63 -3.31 2.84 22.01
C ASP A 63 -3.45 1.84 20.84
N THR A 64 -2.47 1.77 19.94
CA THR A 64 -2.59 0.95 18.72
C THR A 64 -2.36 -0.54 18.92
N GLN A 65 -1.92 -0.97 20.11
CA GLN A 65 -1.65 -2.37 20.42
C GLN A 65 -2.78 -2.98 21.24
N SER A 66 -3.14 -2.32 22.34
CA SER A 66 -4.20 -2.73 23.26
C SER A 66 -5.60 -2.33 22.81
N LEU A 67 -5.70 -1.38 21.86
CA LEU A 67 -6.95 -0.79 21.37
C LEU A 67 -7.75 -0.04 22.46
N GLN A 68 -7.13 0.23 23.61
CA GLN A 68 -7.77 0.93 24.71
C GLN A 68 -7.74 2.45 24.49
N PRO A 69 -8.79 3.19 24.89
CA PRO A 69 -8.73 4.64 24.98
C PRO A 69 -7.59 5.10 25.89
N LEU A 70 -6.92 6.19 25.51
CA LEU A 70 -5.88 6.81 26.33
C LEU A 70 -6.44 7.95 27.18
N LEU A 71 -5.90 8.12 28.38
CA LEU A 71 -6.24 9.25 29.25
C LEU A 71 -5.57 10.56 28.80
N PRO A 72 -6.25 11.72 28.92
CA PRO A 72 -7.66 11.87 29.29
C PRO A 72 -8.59 11.41 28.16
N MET A 73 -9.67 10.71 28.53
CA MET A 73 -10.69 10.29 27.58
C MET A 73 -11.65 11.44 27.29
N TYR A 74 -11.64 11.92 26.04
CA TYR A 74 -12.58 12.92 25.56
C TYR A 74 -12.91 12.69 24.09
N VAL A 75 -14.06 13.22 23.66
CA VAL A 75 -14.45 13.26 22.25
C VAL A 75 -14.04 14.61 21.67
N SER A 76 -13.30 14.58 20.57
CA SER A 76 -12.96 15.79 19.80
C SER A 76 -13.93 15.95 18.66
N THR A 77 -14.59 17.11 18.60
CA THR A 77 -15.49 17.46 17.49
C THR A 77 -14.72 17.62 16.18
N VAL A 78 -13.48 18.14 16.25
CA VAL A 78 -12.58 18.29 15.09
C VAL A 78 -12.20 16.93 14.52
N ASP A 79 -11.74 15.99 15.36
CA ASP A 79 -11.33 14.67 14.89
C ASP A 79 -12.52 13.84 14.40
N SER A 80 -13.69 13.99 15.03
CA SER A 80 -14.93 13.38 14.55
C SER A 80 -15.35 13.93 13.19
N GLY A 81 -15.27 15.25 13.00
CA GLY A 81 -15.57 15.91 11.73
C GLY A 81 -14.59 15.49 10.62
N ASN A 82 -13.29 15.44 10.93
CA ASN A 82 -12.26 14.97 10.00
C ASN A 82 -12.53 13.52 9.58
N LEU A 83 -12.79 12.61 10.53
CA LEU A 83 -13.12 11.24 10.19
C LEU A 83 -14.38 11.16 9.31
N GLY A 84 -15.43 11.92 9.64
CA GLY A 84 -16.63 12.01 8.82
C GLY A 84 -16.33 12.44 7.38
N GLY A 85 -15.55 13.51 7.20
CA GLY A 85 -15.12 13.99 5.89
C GLY A 85 -14.28 12.94 5.14
N HIS A 86 -13.35 12.27 5.81
CA HIS A 86 -12.55 11.20 5.20
C HIS A 86 -13.42 10.03 4.75
N LEU A 87 -14.41 9.62 5.54
CA LEU A 87 -15.33 8.53 5.17
C LEU A 87 -16.25 8.93 4.00
N LEU A 88 -16.71 10.18 3.96
CA LEU A 88 -17.49 10.72 2.84
C LEU A 88 -16.69 10.75 1.54
N THR A 89 -15.38 10.98 1.60
CA THR A 89 -14.49 10.89 0.42
C THR A 89 -14.17 9.43 0.07
N LEU A 90 -13.95 8.57 1.06
CA LEU A 90 -13.61 7.16 0.86
C LEU A 90 -14.75 6.39 0.16
N GLN A 91 -15.99 6.62 0.60
CA GLN A 91 -17.17 5.87 0.12
C GLN A 91 -17.31 5.86 -1.41
N PRO A 92 -17.40 6.99 -2.12
CA PRO A 92 -17.53 6.99 -3.58
C PRO A 92 -16.31 6.36 -4.26
N GLY A 93 -15.11 6.54 -3.70
CA GLY A 93 -13.89 5.90 -4.21
C GLY A 93 -13.97 4.37 -4.18
N LEU A 94 -14.49 3.79 -3.09
CA LEU A 94 -14.69 2.35 -2.98
C LEU A 94 -15.85 1.83 -3.83
N LEU A 95 -16.95 2.59 -3.92
CA LEU A 95 -18.12 2.21 -4.71
C LEU A 95 -17.83 2.20 -6.22
N ALA A 96 -16.87 2.98 -6.69
CA ALA A 96 -16.47 2.99 -8.09
C ALA A 96 -15.62 1.76 -8.50
N LEU A 97 -15.00 1.05 -7.54
CA LEU A 97 -14.03 -0.02 -7.83
C LEU A 97 -14.59 -1.20 -8.66
N PRO A 98 -15.83 -1.68 -8.48
CA PRO A 98 -16.37 -2.78 -9.28
C PRO A 98 -16.42 -2.48 -10.77
N ASP A 99 -16.61 -1.21 -11.13
CA ASP A 99 -16.73 -0.74 -12.52
C ASP A 99 -15.37 -0.38 -13.14
N GLN A 100 -14.28 -0.45 -12.37
CA GLN A 100 -12.93 -0.18 -12.87
C GLN A 100 -12.27 -1.43 -13.48
N PRO A 101 -11.30 -1.25 -14.40
CA PRO A 101 -10.47 -2.34 -14.89
C PRO A 101 -9.76 -3.08 -13.73
N ILE A 102 -9.45 -4.36 -13.94
CA ILE A 102 -8.80 -5.20 -12.91
C ILE A 102 -7.43 -4.62 -12.49
N LEU A 103 -6.70 -4.03 -13.43
CA LEU A 103 -5.45 -3.34 -13.17
C LEU A 103 -5.74 -1.85 -13.05
N ALA A 104 -5.25 -1.23 -11.98
CA ALA A 104 -5.33 0.22 -11.80
C ALA A 104 -4.71 0.93 -13.01
N ALA A 105 -5.32 2.03 -13.47
CA ALA A 105 -4.86 2.74 -14.68
C ALA A 105 -3.36 3.10 -14.66
N ARG A 106 -2.82 3.33 -13.45
CA ARG A 106 -1.45 3.78 -13.20
C ARG A 106 -0.51 2.70 -12.66
N TRP A 107 -0.84 1.41 -12.82
CA TRP A 107 -0.08 0.32 -12.20
C TRP A 107 1.40 0.26 -12.66
N LEU A 108 1.70 0.64 -13.91
CA LEU A 108 3.08 0.71 -14.41
C LEU A 108 3.80 1.94 -13.87
N GLU A 109 3.12 3.09 -13.87
CA GLU A 109 3.64 4.35 -13.33
C GLU A 109 4.05 4.18 -11.86
N GLY A 110 3.21 3.53 -11.05
CA GLY A 110 3.56 3.25 -9.65
C GLY A 110 4.82 2.39 -9.49
N LEU A 111 5.05 1.41 -10.38
CA LEU A 111 6.28 0.61 -10.38
C LEU A 111 7.51 1.43 -10.78
N VAL A 112 7.35 2.32 -11.76
CA VAL A 112 8.39 3.20 -12.27
C VAL A 112 8.79 4.22 -11.22
N ASP A 113 7.82 4.86 -10.58
CA ASP A 113 8.04 5.80 -9.48
C ASP A 113 8.75 5.10 -8.31
N THR A 114 8.31 3.89 -7.94
CA THR A 114 8.96 3.07 -6.91
C THR A 114 10.42 2.74 -7.27
N PHE A 115 10.67 2.42 -8.54
CA PHE A 115 12.03 2.16 -9.03
C PHE A 115 12.89 3.44 -9.05
N GLY A 116 12.31 4.59 -9.40
CA GLY A 116 12.98 5.89 -9.34
C GLY A 116 13.45 6.23 -7.93
N VAL A 117 12.57 6.09 -6.93
CA VAL A 117 12.92 6.27 -5.52
C VAL A 117 14.05 5.32 -5.10
N LEU A 118 14.03 4.06 -5.56
CA LEU A 118 15.11 3.12 -5.29
C LEU A 118 16.46 3.61 -5.84
N LEU A 119 16.50 4.17 -7.06
CA LEU A 119 17.71 4.71 -7.67
C LEU A 119 18.21 6.00 -7.00
N GLU A 120 17.31 6.88 -6.57
CA GLU A 120 17.69 8.07 -5.78
C GLU A 120 18.43 7.66 -4.50
N ASN A 121 18.03 6.55 -3.89
CA ASN A 121 18.67 5.98 -2.70
C ASN A 121 19.99 5.24 -3.00
N THR A 122 20.40 5.08 -4.27
CA THR A 122 21.71 4.50 -4.65
C THR A 122 22.76 5.56 -4.98
N GLN A 123 22.54 6.83 -4.61
CA GLN A 123 23.45 7.96 -4.86
C GLN A 123 23.78 8.15 -6.36
N GLY A 124 22.82 7.89 -7.24
CA GLY A 124 22.98 8.08 -8.69
C GLY A 124 23.80 6.99 -9.41
N MET A 125 24.32 5.99 -8.68
CA MET A 125 24.92 4.81 -9.30
C MET A 125 23.83 3.75 -9.47
N THR A 126 23.37 3.52 -10.70
CA THR A 126 22.52 2.35 -10.98
C THR A 126 23.37 1.09 -10.86
N PRO A 127 23.14 0.20 -9.89
CA PRO A 127 23.87 -1.05 -9.80
C PRO A 127 23.64 -1.85 -11.09
N HIS A 128 24.68 -2.47 -11.64
CA HIS A 128 24.58 -3.27 -12.88
C HIS A 128 23.43 -4.31 -12.85
N GLN A 129 23.08 -4.78 -11.66
CA GLN A 129 21.98 -5.73 -11.46
C GLN A 129 20.59 -5.13 -11.67
N LEU A 130 20.43 -3.80 -11.60
CA LEU A 130 19.16 -3.11 -11.83
C LEU A 130 18.98 -2.64 -13.28
N ILE A 131 20.04 -2.63 -14.10
CA ILE A 131 19.98 -2.22 -15.51
C ILE A 131 18.95 -3.05 -16.30
N PRO A 132 18.90 -4.40 -16.19
CA PRO A 132 17.90 -5.18 -16.90
C PRO A 132 16.47 -4.81 -16.50
N LEU A 133 16.24 -4.58 -15.20
CA LEU A 133 14.93 -4.19 -14.69
C LEU A 133 14.51 -2.81 -15.20
N GLN A 134 15.45 -1.85 -15.24
CA GLN A 134 15.20 -0.52 -15.79
C GLN A 134 14.79 -0.60 -17.27
N ALA A 135 15.53 -1.35 -18.08
CA ALA A 135 15.23 -1.51 -19.50
C ALA A 135 13.85 -2.18 -19.73
N ALA A 136 13.53 -3.19 -18.92
CA ALA A 136 12.24 -3.88 -18.98
C ALA A 136 11.08 -2.94 -18.57
N LEU A 137 11.26 -2.11 -17.55
CA LEU A 137 10.26 -1.11 -17.15
C LEU A 137 10.01 -0.07 -18.25
N GLU A 138 11.06 0.48 -18.87
CA GLU A 138 10.90 1.43 -19.97
C GLU A 138 10.26 0.80 -21.21
N THR A 139 10.58 -0.47 -21.50
CA THR A 139 9.89 -1.25 -22.54
C THR A 139 8.41 -1.43 -22.21
N ALA A 140 8.07 -1.77 -20.97
CA ALA A 140 6.69 -1.97 -20.53
C ALA A 140 5.86 -0.66 -20.59
N LYS A 141 6.45 0.48 -20.21
CA LYS A 141 5.82 1.81 -20.35
C LYS A 141 5.50 2.15 -21.79
N THR A 142 6.39 1.79 -22.72
CA THR A 142 6.24 2.10 -24.16
C THR A 142 5.21 1.18 -24.83
N THR A 143 5.30 -0.12 -24.54
CA THR A 143 4.43 -1.14 -25.16
C THR A 143 3.01 -1.18 -24.57
N ARG A 144 2.85 -0.79 -23.29
CA ARG A 144 1.61 -0.82 -22.50
C ARG A 144 0.76 -2.08 -22.73
N PRO A 145 0.91 -3.12 -21.89
CA PRO A 145 0.10 -4.33 -22.00
C PRO A 145 -1.41 -4.03 -21.92
N THR A 146 -2.13 -4.30 -23.01
CA THR A 146 -3.58 -4.02 -23.11
C THR A 146 -4.47 -5.20 -22.72
N THR A 147 -3.90 -6.39 -22.57
CA THR A 147 -4.61 -7.61 -22.14
C THR A 147 -4.09 -8.09 -20.79
N LEU A 148 -4.95 -8.79 -20.04
CA LEU A 148 -4.56 -9.37 -18.75
C LEU A 148 -3.42 -10.38 -18.89
N ALA A 149 -3.42 -11.19 -19.95
CA ALA A 149 -2.36 -12.16 -20.22
C ALA A 149 -1.01 -11.46 -20.46
N ALA A 150 -0.99 -10.42 -21.30
CA ALA A 150 0.21 -9.64 -21.55
C ALA A 150 0.69 -8.90 -20.29
N ALA A 151 -0.23 -8.33 -19.51
CA ALA A 151 0.11 -7.66 -18.26
C ALA A 151 0.68 -8.65 -17.23
N LYS A 152 0.09 -9.84 -17.10
CA LYS A 152 0.60 -10.91 -16.25
C LYS A 152 2.01 -11.33 -16.65
N HIS A 153 2.26 -11.59 -17.94
CA HIS A 153 3.59 -11.94 -18.43
C HIS A 153 4.61 -10.83 -18.19
N CYS A 154 4.22 -9.57 -18.39
CA CYS A 154 5.06 -8.41 -18.09
C CYS A 154 5.44 -8.36 -16.60
N LEU A 155 4.46 -8.49 -15.71
CA LEU A 155 4.68 -8.52 -14.26
C LEU A 155 5.57 -9.69 -13.83
N GLU A 156 5.38 -10.88 -14.38
CA GLU A 156 6.21 -12.06 -14.12
C GLU A 156 7.67 -11.82 -14.56
N HIS A 157 7.88 -11.22 -15.74
CA HIS A 157 9.20 -10.87 -16.24
C HIS A 157 9.90 -9.83 -15.35
N LEU A 158 9.20 -8.73 -15.01
CA LEU A 158 9.70 -7.70 -14.11
C LEU A 158 10.06 -8.27 -12.73
N MET A 159 9.22 -9.17 -12.19
CA MET A 159 9.48 -9.85 -10.92
C MET A 159 10.75 -10.70 -10.98
N ALA A 160 10.96 -11.46 -12.06
CA ALA A 160 12.16 -12.30 -12.22
C ALA A 160 13.45 -11.45 -12.20
N LEU A 161 13.45 -10.31 -12.89
CA LEU A 161 14.57 -9.37 -12.92
C LEU A 161 14.81 -8.72 -11.54
N ALA A 162 13.74 -8.34 -10.84
CA ALA A 162 13.82 -7.77 -9.50
C ALA A 162 14.35 -8.78 -8.45
N VAL A 163 13.95 -10.05 -8.52
CA VAL A 163 14.43 -11.11 -7.62
C VAL A 163 15.90 -11.43 -7.89
N GLY A 164 16.36 -11.39 -9.14
CA GLY A 164 17.78 -11.49 -9.50
C GLY A 164 18.64 -10.39 -8.85
N GLY A 165 18.09 -9.17 -8.73
CA GLY A 165 18.72 -8.05 -8.01
C GLY A 165 18.62 -8.14 -6.47
N ASN A 166 17.77 -9.01 -5.92
CA ASN A 166 17.51 -9.12 -4.47
C ASN A 166 18.70 -9.74 -3.69
N ARG A 167 19.73 -10.26 -4.38
CA ARG A 167 21.06 -10.54 -3.77
C ARG A 167 21.77 -9.28 -3.26
N LEU A 168 21.33 -8.07 -3.66
CA LEU A 168 21.77 -6.79 -3.10
C LEU A 168 21.08 -6.40 -1.80
N ARG A 169 19.99 -7.07 -1.39
CA ARG A 169 19.24 -6.73 -0.16
C ARG A 169 20.14 -6.72 1.07
N GLY A 170 21.05 -7.70 1.19
CA GLY A 170 22.01 -7.76 2.30
C GLY A 170 23.11 -6.70 2.21
N LYS A 171 23.58 -6.36 1.00
CA LYS A 171 24.70 -5.44 0.78
C LYS A 171 24.29 -3.97 0.81
N LEU A 172 23.11 -3.62 0.29
CA LEU A 172 22.59 -2.24 0.30
C LEU A 172 22.17 -1.85 1.73
N LEU A 173 21.53 -2.75 2.49
CA LEU A 173 21.22 -2.53 3.90
C LEU A 173 22.48 -2.41 4.79
N GLN A 174 23.58 -3.09 4.44
CA GLN A 174 24.87 -2.91 5.12
C GLN A 174 25.59 -1.60 4.73
N LYS A 175 25.45 -1.13 3.48
CA LYS A 175 26.11 0.07 2.99
C LYS A 175 25.40 1.36 3.40
N ILE A 176 24.08 1.33 3.60
CA ILE A 176 23.28 2.41 4.23
C ILE A 176 23.40 2.30 5.77
N GLY A 177 24.63 2.12 6.25
CA GLY A 177 24.92 2.04 7.68
C GLY A 177 24.54 3.34 8.37
N GLY A 178 23.48 3.31 9.18
CA GLY A 178 23.14 4.38 10.12
C GLY A 178 21.66 4.65 10.34
N LEU A 179 20.78 4.32 9.38
CA LEU A 179 19.33 4.46 9.59
C LEU A 179 18.76 3.15 10.11
N ARG A 180 18.66 3.06 11.43
CA ARG A 180 17.80 2.08 12.11
C ARG A 180 16.38 2.31 11.58
N TRP A 181 15.93 1.46 10.66
CA TRP A 181 14.57 1.53 10.13
C TRP A 181 13.63 1.10 11.26
N CYS A 182 13.06 2.09 11.96
CA CYS A 182 12.11 1.86 13.04
C CYS A 182 10.80 1.42 12.40
N GLY A 183 10.56 0.11 12.39
CA GLY A 183 9.35 -0.48 11.86
C GLY A 183 8.12 0.08 12.55
N SER A 184 7.30 0.83 11.81
CA SER A 184 5.87 1.01 12.10
C SER A 184 5.10 1.73 10.99
N VAL A 185 5.76 2.36 10.01
CA VAL A 185 5.06 2.86 8.81
C VAL A 185 5.12 1.78 7.72
N GLY A 186 4.20 0.83 7.85
CA GLY A 186 4.05 -0.27 6.91
C GLY A 186 3.70 0.22 5.52
N GLY A 187 4.39 -0.32 4.52
CA GLY A 187 3.81 -0.47 3.18
C GLY A 187 4.56 0.18 2.02
N ILE A 188 5.85 -0.09 1.84
CA ILE A 188 6.51 0.10 0.52
C ILE A 188 7.21 -1.18 0.03
N TRP A 189 7.57 -2.12 0.91
CA TRP A 189 8.38 -3.29 0.52
C TRP A 189 7.60 -4.58 0.31
N MET A 190 6.40 -4.47 -0.27
CA MET A 190 5.59 -5.63 -0.63
C MET A 190 5.57 -5.90 -2.12
N SER A 191 6.52 -5.41 -2.93
CA SER A 191 6.46 -5.59 -4.38
C SER A 191 6.50 -7.07 -4.81
N CYS A 192 7.35 -7.93 -4.23
CA CYS A 192 7.33 -9.37 -4.57
C CYS A 192 6.08 -10.12 -4.06
N ALA A 193 5.59 -9.80 -2.86
CA ALA A 193 4.41 -10.47 -2.31
C ALA A 193 3.10 -9.94 -2.93
N CYS A 194 3.03 -8.66 -3.32
CA CYS A 194 1.96 -8.11 -4.16
C CYS A 194 1.92 -8.81 -5.51
N LEU A 195 3.06 -8.96 -6.20
CA LEU A 195 3.11 -9.62 -7.52
C LEU A 195 2.63 -11.08 -7.44
N CYS A 196 3.06 -11.83 -6.42
CA CYS A 196 2.62 -13.21 -6.18
C CYS A 196 1.13 -13.32 -5.77
N ARG A 197 0.58 -12.33 -5.05
CA ARG A 197 -0.84 -12.31 -4.63
C ARG A 197 -1.75 -11.85 -5.77
N MET A 198 -1.32 -10.88 -6.57
CA MET A 198 -1.99 -10.39 -7.77
C MET A 198 -2.13 -11.50 -8.83
N GLY A 199 -1.13 -12.38 -8.95
CA GLY A 199 -1.22 -13.61 -9.74
C GLY A 199 -2.36 -14.56 -9.33
N ARG A 200 -2.59 -14.72 -8.02
CA ARG A 200 -3.66 -15.57 -7.46
C ARG A 200 -5.05 -14.92 -7.54
N GLU A 201 -5.13 -13.61 -7.35
CA GLU A 201 -6.39 -12.85 -7.44
C GLU A 201 -6.93 -12.79 -8.88
N MET A 202 -6.05 -12.70 -9.88
CA MET A 202 -6.43 -12.81 -11.29
C MET A 202 -7.09 -14.16 -11.62
N THR A 203 -6.59 -15.27 -11.04
CA THR A 203 -7.19 -16.60 -11.21
C THR A 203 -8.56 -16.71 -10.55
N LEU A 204 -8.73 -16.14 -9.35
CA LEU A 204 -9.97 -16.18 -8.60
C LEU A 204 -11.09 -15.35 -9.27
N LYS A 205 -10.77 -14.16 -9.82
CA LYS A 205 -11.76 -13.34 -10.55
C LYS A 205 -12.15 -13.97 -11.89
N ALA A 206 -11.22 -14.64 -12.58
CA ALA A 206 -11.52 -15.42 -13.79
C ALA A 206 -12.43 -16.63 -13.50
N SER A 207 -12.20 -17.34 -12.39
CA SER A 207 -13.03 -18.50 -12.00
C SER A 207 -14.47 -18.13 -11.63
N ARG A 208 -14.70 -16.96 -11.01
CA ARG A 208 -16.05 -16.48 -10.67
C ARG A 208 -16.83 -15.95 -11.87
N LEU A 209 -16.16 -15.49 -12.92
CA LEU A 209 -16.79 -15.06 -14.17
C LEU A 209 -17.15 -16.24 -15.09
N CYS A 210 -16.38 -17.33 -15.07
CA CYS A 210 -16.72 -18.56 -15.82
C CYS A 210 -17.78 -19.42 -15.12
N GLY A 211 -17.92 -19.35 -13.80
CA GLY A 211 -18.89 -20.13 -13.04
C GLY A 211 -20.37 -19.74 -13.22
N ASN A 212 -20.65 -18.64 -13.93
CA ASN A 212 -22.00 -18.17 -14.24
C ASN A 212 -22.44 -18.48 -15.69
N CYS A 213 -21.67 -19.28 -16.43
CA CYS A 213 -22.02 -19.78 -17.76
C CYS A 213 -22.02 -21.32 -17.75
N CYS A 214 -22.91 -21.94 -16.97
CA CYS A 214 -23.45 -23.28 -17.16
C CYS A 214 -24.80 -23.36 -16.44
#